data_AF-A0A950JSI4-F1
#
_entry.id   AF-A0A950JSI4-F1
#
_cell.length_a   1.000
_cell.length_b   1.000
_cell.length_c   1.000
_cell.angle_alpha   90.00
_cell.angle_beta   90.00
_cell.angle_gamma   90.00
#
_symmetry.space_group_name_H-M   'P 1'
#
loop_
_entity.id
_entity.type
_entity.pdbx_description
1 polymer ?
#
loop_
_entity_poly.entity_id
_entity_poly.type
_entity_poly.pdbx_seq_one_letter_code
_entity_poly.pdbx_strand_id
1 'polypeptide(L)' 'MRCHVHDVIYPDREHRVTFGGTVPFRNLLAMIPTTLPLVWELVPNKSAEAIRAALDQGSDFISA' A
#
# COMPACT_ATOMS: atom_id res chain seq x y z
N MET A 1 -11.51 13.81 -2.24
CA MET A 1 -10.07 13.54 -2.04
C MET A 1 -9.88 12.04 -1.79
N ARG A 2 -8.78 11.46 -2.28
CA ARG A 2 -8.43 10.03 -2.07
C ARG A 2 -6.99 9.96 -1.54
N CYS A 3 -6.67 8.95 -0.75
CA CYS A 3 -5.30 8.71 -0.28
C CYS A 3 -4.67 7.59 -1.11
N HIS A 4 -3.57 7.89 -1.78
CA HIS A 4 -2.81 6.90 -2.54
C HIS A 4 -1.75 6.30 -1.64
N VAL A 5 -1.62 4.98 -1.67
CA VAL A 5 -0.66 4.24 -0.86
C VAL A 5 0.24 3.46 -1.80
N HIS A 6 1.50 3.86 -1.81
CA HIS A 6 2.59 3.21 -2.52
C HIS A 6 3.77 3.06 -1.55
N ASP A 7 4.58 2.03 -1.75
CA ASP A 7 5.73 1.74 -0.91
C ASP A 7 7.04 2.00 -1.67
N VAL A 8 8.04 2.45 -0.92
CA VAL A 8 9.35 2.87 -1.42
C VAL A 8 10.47 2.31 -0.54
N ILE A 9 11.63 2.07 -1.13
CA ILE A 9 12.88 1.81 -0.42
C ILE A 9 13.83 2.95 -0.78
N TYR A 10 14.22 3.72 0.23
CA TYR A 10 15.25 4.73 0.11
C TYR A 10 16.64 4.07 -0.04
N PRO A 11 17.57 4.61 -0.87
CA PRO A 11 17.47 5.87 -1.61
C PRO A 11 16.85 5.83 -3.02
N ASP A 12 16.65 4.66 -3.62
CA ASP A 12 16.62 4.55 -5.09
C ASP A 12 15.63 3.54 -5.66
N ARG A 13 14.70 3.00 -4.85
CA ARG A 13 13.68 2.06 -5.37
C ARG A 13 12.26 2.49 -5.04
N GLU A 14 11.61 3.06 -6.04
CA GLU A 14 10.21 3.42 -6.04
C GLU A 14 9.32 2.23 -6.46
N HIS A 15 8.03 2.29 -6.11
CA HIS A 15 6.97 1.38 -6.56
C HIS A 15 7.22 -0.10 -6.24
N ARG A 16 7.15 -0.49 -4.96
CA ARG A 16 7.03 -1.91 -4.59
C ARG A 16 5.57 -2.35 -4.51
N VAL A 17 5.38 -3.67 -4.47
CA VAL A 17 4.16 -4.23 -3.88
C VAL A 17 4.09 -3.72 -2.44
N THR A 18 2.94 -3.16 -2.06
CA THR A 18 2.68 -2.53 -0.77
C THR A 18 3.11 -3.46 0.38
N PHE A 19 3.63 -2.90 1.48
CA PHE A 19 4.12 -3.60 2.68
C PHE A 19 5.46 -4.34 2.56
N GLY A 20 6.19 -4.16 1.45
CA GLY A 20 7.51 -4.77 1.22
C GLY A 20 8.70 -3.81 1.33
N GLY A 21 8.46 -2.54 1.65
CA GLY A 21 9.45 -1.47 1.73
C GLY A 21 9.59 -0.91 3.15
N THR A 22 10.05 0.34 3.25
CA THR A 22 10.45 0.97 4.52
C THR A 22 9.40 1.91 5.10
N VAL A 23 8.26 2.06 4.43
CA VAL A 23 7.22 3.00 4.86
C VAL A 23 6.47 2.45 6.09
N PRO A 24 6.40 3.19 7.22
CA PRO A 24 5.73 2.72 8.44
C PRO A 24 4.20 2.88 8.36
N PHE A 25 3.56 2.11 7.48
CA PHE A 25 2.12 2.25 7.19
C PHE A 25 1.21 2.14 8.40
N ARG A 26 1.58 1.40 9.45
CA ARG A 26 0.72 1.19 10.64
C ARG A 26 0.45 2.52 11.34
N ASN A 27 1.49 3.34 11.46
CA ASN A 27 1.39 4.63 12.12
C ASN A 27 0.75 5.66 11.19
N LEU A 28 1.05 5.59 9.90
CA LEU A 28 0.54 6.55 8.91
C LEU A 28 -0.95 6.37 8.62
N LEU A 29 -1.41 5.13 8.41
CA LEU A 29 -2.80 4.84 8.09
C LEU A 29 -3.74 5.14 9.27
N ALA A 30 -3.27 5.00 10.52
CA ALA A 30 -4.02 5.38 11.70
C ALA A 30 -4.34 6.90 11.75
N MET A 31 -3.61 7.73 11.01
CA MET A 31 -3.86 9.17 10.93
C MET A 31 -4.83 9.55 9.82
N ILE A 32 -5.21 8.61 8.94
CA ILE A 32 -6.10 8.87 7.81
C ILE A 32 -7.56 8.66 8.25
N PRO A 33 -8.47 9.62 8.00
CA PRO A 33 -9.89 9.42 8.26
C PRO A 33 -10.44 8.19 7.53
N THR A 34 -11.17 7.34 8.24
CA THR A 34 -11.78 6.11 7.70
C THR A 34 -12.84 6.37 6.62
N THR A 35 -13.32 7.61 6.52
CA THR A 35 -14.26 8.06 5.48
C THR A 35 -13.59 8.29 4.13
N LEU A 36 -12.25 8.31 4.06
CA LEU A 36 -11.53 8.51 2.82
C LEU A 36 -11.20 7.17 2.16
N PRO A 37 -11.48 7.02 0.84
CA PRO A 37 -11.08 5.83 0.13
C PRO A 37 -9.56 5.80 0.00
N LEU A 38 -9.03 4.63 0.32
CA LEU A 38 -7.64 4.26 0.16
C LEU A 38 -7.44 3.59 -1.20
N VAL A 39 -6.43 4.03 -1.96
CA VAL A 39 -6.13 3.54 -3.32
C VAL A 39 -4.73 2.96 -3.35
N TRP A 40 -4.61 1.65 -3.58
CA TRP A 40 -3.31 0.97 -3.64
C TRP A 40 -2.67 1.24 -5.00
N GLU A 41 -1.55 1.95 -4.98
CA GLU A 41 -0.80 2.29 -6.17
C GLU A 41 0.35 1.29 -6.33
N LEU A 42 0.15 0.38 -7.29
CA LEU A 42 1.10 -0.66 -7.61
C LEU A 42 1.94 -0.26 -8.82
N VAL A 43 3.16 -0.79 -8.86
CA VAL A 43 4.04 -0.79 -10.03
C VAL A 43 3.26 -1.21 -11.29
N PRO A 44 3.48 -0.55 -12.44
CA PRO A 44 2.93 -1.04 -13.71
C PRO A 44 3.45 -2.46 -14.02
N ASN A 45 2.70 -3.18 -14.86
CA ASN A 45 3.04 -4.52 -15.36
C ASN A 45 3.10 -5.64 -14.29
N LYS A 46 2.26 -5.56 -13.27
CA LYS A 46 2.08 -6.66 -12.31
C LYS A 46 1.11 -7.72 -12.82
N SER A 47 1.40 -8.98 -12.47
CA SER A 47 0.48 -10.08 -12.76
C SER A 47 -0.78 -9.97 -11.90
N ALA A 48 -1.86 -10.59 -12.34
CA ALA A 48 -3.12 -10.59 -11.58
C ALA A 48 -2.96 -11.24 -10.20
N GLU A 49 -2.09 -12.24 -10.07
CA GLU A 49 -1.75 -12.91 -8.81
C GLU A 49 -1.06 -11.94 -7.86
N ALA A 50 -0.12 -11.13 -8.35
CA ALA A 50 0.56 -10.12 -7.55
C ALA A 50 -0.41 -9.02 -7.07
N ILE A 51 -1.40 -8.64 -7.89
CA ILE A 51 -2.45 -7.69 -7.51
C ILE A 51 -3.34 -8.28 -6.40
N ARG A 52 -3.76 -9.54 -6.53
CA ARG A 52 -4.58 -10.21 -5.51
C ARG A 52 -3.83 -10.35 -4.19
N ALA A 53 -2.56 -10.78 -4.23
CA ALA A 53 -1.73 -10.88 -3.03
C ALA A 53 -1.56 -9.54 -2.31
N ALA A 54 -1.41 -8.44 -3.05
CA ALA A 54 -1.34 -7.09 -2.48
C ALA A 54 -2.67 -6.65 -1.83
N LEU A 55 -3.80 -7.04 -2.43
CA LEU A 55 -5.13 -6.76 -1.88
C LEU A 55 -5.38 -7.53 -0.58
N ASP A 56 -5.00 -8.82 -0.54
CA ASP A 56 -5.14 -9.67 0.65
C ASP A 56 -4.30 -9.10 1.80
N GLN A 57 -3.03 -8.78 1.54
CA GLN A 57 -2.14 -8.15 2.54
C GLN A 57 -2.68 -6.81 3.05
N GLY A 58 -3.25 -5.98 2.17
CA GLY A 58 -3.85 -4.71 2.59
C GLY A 58 -5.10 -4.88 3.45
N SER A 59 -5.87 -5.94 3.19
CA SER A 59 -7.10 -6.24 3.94
C SER A 59 -6.76 -6.70 5.36
N ASP A 60 -5.74 -7.56 5.51
CA ASP A 60 -5.21 -7.97 6.81
C ASP A 60 -4.67 -6.79 7.60
N PHE A 61 -4.02 -5.83 6.92
CA PHE A 61 -3.42 -4.66 7.56
C PHE A 61 -4.43 -3.69 8.16
N ILE A 62 -5.59 -3.52 7.51
CA ILE A 62 -6.66 -2.61 7.98
C ILE A 62 -7.53 -3.29 9.04
N SER A 63 -7.57 -4.62 9.06
CA SER A 63 -8.42 -5.41 9.97
C SER A 63 -7.75 -5.76 11.31
N ALA A 64 -6.49 -5.35 11.53
CA ALA A 64 -5.64 -5.69 12.69
C ALA A 64 -5.14 -4.46 13.47
#